data_AF-A0A8I1G7D7-F1
#
_entry.id   AF-A0A8I1G7D7-F1
#
_cell.length_a   1.000
_cell.length_b   1.000
_cell.length_c   1.000
_cell.angle_alpha   90.00
_cell.angle_beta   90.00
_cell.angle_gamma   90.00
#
_symmetry.space_group_name_H-M   'P 1'
#
loop_
_entity.id
_entity.type
_entity.pdbx_description
1 polymer ?
#
loop_
_entity_poly.entity_id
_entity_poly.type
_entity_poly.pdbx_seq_one_letter_code
_entity_poly.pdbx_strand_id
1 'polypeptide(L)'
;MSEAPARGNFIAGLNRGKEMGSKDPDFTGRLGVPGREHEHRLVLWTHRDSRGRAYFAGSINGLPIDGNALAQIERLADQHQTATGEVLEVAPNLELGPRQVILFHNGFKEPQATDTPEEAEKRAKRPDFWGRLNPGDGTPGVALSVWLRTDRYQNPLLTGSTSYPIPGRTDGLDEQAPDQASAETGRKGRRRSGDEGRDER
;
A
#
# COMPACT_ATOMS: atom_id res chain seq x y z
N MET A 1 -21.31 20.29 16.37
CA MET A 1 -21.16 20.00 14.92
C MET A 1 -19.91 19.14 14.79
N SER A 2 -20.02 17.86 14.45
CA SER A 2 -18.84 17.00 14.32
C SER A 2 -18.14 17.33 13.01
N GLU A 3 -16.89 17.78 13.11
CA GLU A 3 -16.01 18.03 11.97
C GLU A 3 -15.85 16.72 11.18
N ALA A 4 -16.00 16.76 9.86
CA ALA A 4 -15.80 15.58 9.03
C ALA A 4 -14.35 15.10 9.21
N PRO A 5 -14.11 13.78 9.38
CA PRO A 5 -12.75 13.29 9.57
C PRO A 5 -11.90 13.70 8.38
N ALA A 6 -10.68 14.19 8.66
CA ALA A 6 -9.74 14.59 7.62
C ALA A 6 -9.52 13.42 6.64
N ARG A 7 -9.53 13.71 5.33
CA ARG A 7 -9.33 12.74 4.26
C ARG A 7 -8.22 13.21 3.34
N GLY A 8 -7.41 12.26 2.85
CA GLY A 8 -6.49 12.50 1.75
C GLY A 8 -6.97 11.84 0.47
N ASN A 9 -6.30 12.16 -0.64
CA ASN A 9 -6.60 11.63 -1.96
C ASN A 9 -5.71 10.44 -2.31
N PHE A 10 -6.21 9.56 -3.17
CA PHE A 10 -5.43 8.47 -3.77
C PHE A 10 -5.69 8.46 -5.27
N ILE A 11 -4.64 8.55 -6.09
CA ILE A 11 -4.74 8.41 -7.54
C ILE A 11 -3.50 7.68 -8.05
N ALA A 12 -3.68 6.60 -8.80
CA ALA A 12 -2.60 5.90 -9.48
C ALA A 12 -3.04 5.43 -10.88
N GLY A 13 -2.35 5.90 -11.91
CA GLY A 13 -2.60 5.50 -13.31
C GLY A 13 -1.66 4.39 -13.74
N LEU A 14 -2.11 3.57 -14.70
CA LEU A 14 -1.29 2.53 -15.31
C LEU A 14 -0.01 3.13 -15.91
N ASN A 15 1.13 2.53 -15.62
CA ASN A 15 2.41 2.86 -16.23
C ASN A 15 2.45 2.31 -17.67
N ARG A 16 2.01 3.15 -18.61
CA ARG A 16 1.92 2.80 -20.04
C ARG A 16 3.27 2.53 -20.71
N GLY A 17 4.34 3.07 -20.13
CA GLY A 17 5.70 2.89 -20.65
C GLY A 17 6.38 1.61 -20.15
N LYS A 18 5.72 0.83 -19.28
CA LYS A 18 6.31 -0.39 -18.74
C LYS A 18 6.44 -1.45 -19.83
N GLU A 19 7.68 -1.87 -20.08
CA GLU A 19 7.96 -3.02 -20.93
C GLU A 19 7.60 -4.33 -20.21
N MET A 20 7.14 -5.32 -20.98
CA MET A 20 6.80 -6.64 -20.45
C MET A 20 8.06 -7.29 -19.84
N GLY A 21 7.98 -7.71 -18.58
CA GLY A 21 9.12 -8.26 -17.84
C GLY A 21 10.01 -7.22 -17.16
N SER A 22 9.76 -5.92 -17.36
CA SER A 22 10.43 -4.87 -16.59
C SER A 22 10.04 -4.92 -15.10
N LYS A 23 10.97 -4.49 -14.25
CA LYS A 23 10.76 -4.30 -12.80
C LYS A 23 10.07 -2.98 -12.47
N ASP A 24 9.78 -2.16 -13.47
CA ASP A 24 9.06 -0.90 -13.28
C ASP A 24 7.69 -1.13 -12.63
N PRO A 25 7.19 -0.15 -11.85
CA PRO A 25 5.87 -0.24 -11.25
C PRO A 25 4.78 -0.32 -12.32
N ASP A 26 3.72 -1.08 -12.05
CA ASP A 26 2.55 -1.19 -12.90
C ASP A 26 1.67 0.05 -12.82
N PHE A 27 1.61 0.69 -11.66
CA PHE A 27 0.89 1.94 -11.46
C PHE A 27 1.78 2.97 -10.78
N THR A 28 1.62 4.23 -11.18
CA THR A 28 2.27 5.36 -10.52
C THR A 28 1.27 6.49 -10.30
N GLY A 29 1.49 7.26 -9.25
CA GLY A 29 0.65 8.42 -8.98
C GLY A 29 0.99 9.11 -7.67
N ARG A 30 -0.05 9.51 -6.94
CA ARG A 30 0.06 10.35 -5.75
C ARG A 30 -0.93 9.93 -4.67
N LEU A 31 -0.53 10.14 -3.42
CA LEU A 31 -1.29 9.80 -2.23
C LEU A 31 -1.13 10.92 -1.20
N GLY A 32 -2.25 11.45 -0.71
CA GLY A 32 -2.28 12.36 0.44
C GLY A 32 -2.52 11.60 1.75
N VAL A 33 -1.78 11.95 2.79
CA VAL A 33 -2.01 11.41 4.15
C VAL A 33 -3.11 12.25 4.83
N PRO A 34 -4.08 11.64 5.53
CA PRO A 34 -5.15 12.38 6.16
C PRO A 34 -4.64 13.44 7.14
N GLY A 35 -5.22 14.64 7.08
CA GLY A 35 -4.84 15.77 7.94
C GLY A 35 -3.53 16.44 7.54
N ARG A 36 -2.96 16.08 6.38
CA ARG A 36 -1.78 16.71 5.82
C ARG A 36 -2.08 17.37 4.49
N GLU A 37 -1.42 18.48 4.27
CA GLU A 37 -1.56 19.24 3.03
C GLU A 37 -0.83 18.57 1.86
N HIS A 38 0.27 17.89 2.16
CA HIS A 38 1.20 17.40 1.16
C HIS A 38 0.84 16.02 0.59
N GLU A 39 1.07 15.86 -0.72
CA GLU A 39 0.96 14.58 -1.41
C GLU A 39 2.32 13.91 -1.64
N HIS A 40 2.35 12.58 -1.54
CA HIS A 40 3.53 11.76 -1.76
C HIS A 40 3.43 10.98 -3.06
N ARG A 41 4.56 10.80 -3.74
CA ARG A 41 4.61 9.96 -4.95
C ARG A 41 4.36 8.52 -4.56
N LEU A 42 3.43 7.87 -5.25
CA LEU A 42 3.05 6.47 -5.05
C LEU A 42 3.51 5.63 -6.24
N VAL A 43 4.04 4.45 -5.95
CA VAL A 43 4.31 3.40 -6.93
C VAL A 43 3.70 2.09 -6.45
N LEU A 44 3.12 1.32 -7.37
CA LEU A 44 2.49 0.03 -7.08
C LEU A 44 2.86 -1.02 -8.12
N TRP A 45 3.05 -2.23 -7.63
CA TRP A 45 3.19 -3.45 -8.42
C TRP A 45 1.97 -4.33 -8.21
N THR A 46 1.55 -4.99 -9.28
CA THR A 46 0.42 -5.91 -9.29
C THR A 46 0.91 -7.32 -9.02
N HIS A 47 0.24 -7.99 -8.11
CA HIS A 47 0.51 -9.37 -7.73
C HIS A 47 -0.79 -10.17 -7.74
N ARG A 48 -0.68 -11.49 -7.60
CA ARG A 48 -1.83 -12.39 -7.44
C ARG A 48 -1.68 -13.20 -6.16
N ASP A 49 -2.77 -13.30 -5.41
CA ASP A 49 -2.83 -14.20 -4.26
C ASP A 49 -2.94 -15.67 -4.72
N SER A 50 -2.91 -16.60 -3.77
CA SER A 50 -3.06 -18.04 -4.03
C SER A 50 -4.41 -18.42 -4.66
N ARG A 51 -5.40 -17.52 -4.61
CA ARG A 51 -6.72 -17.67 -5.23
C ARG A 51 -6.80 -16.97 -6.60
N GLY A 52 -5.68 -16.44 -7.10
CA GLY A 52 -5.59 -15.74 -8.38
C GLY A 52 -6.14 -14.31 -8.37
N ARG A 53 -6.56 -13.77 -7.23
CA ARG A 53 -7.10 -12.40 -7.11
C ARG A 53 -5.96 -11.39 -7.13
N ALA A 54 -6.18 -10.28 -7.82
CA ALA A 54 -5.20 -9.21 -7.87
C ALA A 54 -5.08 -8.52 -6.51
N TYR A 55 -3.85 -8.26 -6.08
CA TYR A 55 -3.53 -7.34 -4.99
C TYR A 55 -2.38 -6.45 -5.44
N PHE A 56 -2.22 -5.30 -4.78
CA PHE A 56 -1.17 -4.35 -5.10
C PHE A 56 -0.30 -4.11 -3.89
N ALA A 57 1.01 -4.11 -4.10
CA ALA A 57 1.98 -3.75 -3.07
C ALA A 57 2.89 -2.66 -3.62
N GLY A 58 3.37 -1.77 -2.77
CA GLY A 58 4.30 -0.74 -3.20
C GLY A 58 4.68 0.22 -2.09
N SER A 59 5.03 1.45 -2.47
CA SER A 59 5.56 2.41 -1.52
C SER A 59 5.28 3.85 -1.92
N ILE A 60 5.32 4.73 -0.92
CA ILE A 60 5.36 6.17 -1.13
C ILE A 60 6.78 6.74 -1.00
N ASN A 61 7.07 7.81 -1.74
CA ASN A 61 8.30 8.57 -1.52
C ASN A 61 8.28 9.28 -0.16
N GLY A 62 9.44 9.34 0.49
CA GLY A 62 9.59 10.05 1.76
C GLY A 62 9.50 11.57 1.65
N LEU A 63 9.58 12.10 0.43
CA LEU A 63 9.44 13.53 0.16
C LEU A 63 8.10 13.79 -0.53
N PRO A 64 7.37 14.84 -0.11
CA PRO A 64 6.18 15.25 -0.80
C PRO A 64 6.51 15.86 -2.17
N ILE A 65 5.61 15.65 -3.14
CA ILE A 65 5.78 16.06 -4.54
C ILE A 65 5.56 17.57 -4.70
N ASP A 66 4.72 18.16 -3.85
CA ASP A 66 4.27 19.55 -3.91
C ASP A 66 5.11 20.51 -3.05
N GLY A 67 6.14 20.02 -2.36
CA GLY A 67 7.07 20.87 -1.62
C GLY A 67 7.94 21.72 -2.57
N ASN A 68 8.28 22.95 -2.17
CA ASN A 68 9.31 23.75 -2.87
C ASN A 68 10.62 22.95 -2.98
N ALA A 69 11.30 23.02 -4.13
CA ALA A 69 12.57 22.33 -4.40
C ALA A 69 13.63 22.55 -3.31
N LEU A 70 13.75 23.76 -2.76
CA LEU A 70 14.69 24.05 -1.68
C LEU A 70 14.32 23.26 -0.40
N ALA A 71 13.03 23.23 -0.04
CA ALA A 71 12.55 22.44 1.09
C ALA A 71 12.70 20.92 0.88
N GLN A 72 12.66 20.45 -0.38
CA GLN A 72 12.96 19.05 -0.69
C GLN A 72 14.45 18.75 -0.51
N ILE A 73 15.34 19.66 -0.92
CA ILE A 73 16.80 19.53 -0.75
C ILE A 73 17.19 19.60 0.73
N GLU A 74 16.62 20.53 1.49
CA GLU A 74 16.85 20.64 2.94
C GLU A 74 16.42 19.36 3.66
N ARG A 75 15.23 18.81 3.34
CA ARG A 75 14.80 17.52 3.88
C ARG A 75 15.67 16.35 3.44
N LEU A 76 16.26 16.38 2.23
CA LEU A 76 17.23 15.37 1.80
C LEU A 76 18.52 15.45 2.62
N ALA A 77 18.99 16.67 2.91
CA ALA A 77 20.14 16.90 3.76
C ALA A 77 19.88 16.45 5.22
N ASP A 78 18.65 16.68 5.72
CA ASP A 78 18.21 16.23 7.03
C ASP A 78 17.94 14.71 7.09
N GLN A 79 17.60 14.06 5.96
CA GLN A 79 17.31 12.62 5.85
C GLN A 79 18.51 11.69 6.09
N HIS A 80 19.70 12.23 6.39
CA HIS A 80 20.71 11.48 7.14
C HIS A 80 20.22 11.05 8.55
N GLN A 81 19.09 11.61 9.01
CA GLN A 81 18.23 11.00 10.01
C GLN A 81 17.24 10.07 9.30
N THR A 82 17.60 8.78 9.30
CA THR A 82 16.83 7.63 8.81
C THR A 82 15.33 7.75 9.10
N ALA A 83 14.49 7.24 8.19
CA ALA A 83 13.09 6.94 8.50
C ALA A 83 13.05 6.12 9.79
N THR A 84 12.69 6.76 10.90
CA THR A 84 12.58 6.15 12.23
C THR A 84 11.28 5.37 12.38
N GLY A 85 10.45 5.32 11.33
CA GLY A 85 9.23 4.54 11.34
C GLY A 85 9.53 3.10 11.71
N GLU A 86 8.84 2.61 12.72
CA GLU A 86 8.83 1.19 13.04
C GLU A 86 7.98 0.44 12.01
N VAL A 87 8.19 -0.87 11.94
CA VAL A 87 7.22 -1.76 11.29
C VAL A 87 5.91 -1.62 12.06
N LEU A 88 4.83 -1.34 11.34
CA LEU A 88 3.53 -1.11 11.93
C LEU A 88 2.63 -2.30 11.59
N GLU A 89 2.06 -2.93 12.62
CA GLU A 89 0.94 -3.85 12.45
C GLU A 89 -0.32 -3.03 12.12
N VAL A 90 -0.81 -3.17 10.89
CA VAL A 90 -1.93 -2.36 10.35
C VAL A 90 -3.24 -3.14 10.23
N ALA A 91 -3.16 -4.46 10.40
CA ALA A 91 -4.23 -5.43 10.54
C ALA A 91 -3.62 -6.73 11.12
N PRO A 92 -4.43 -7.67 11.63
CA PRO A 92 -3.92 -8.94 12.15
C PRO A 92 -3.02 -9.65 11.13
N ASN A 93 -1.80 -10.03 11.54
CA ASN A 93 -0.79 -10.67 10.69
C ASN A 93 -0.34 -9.85 9.46
N LEU A 94 -0.60 -8.54 9.45
CA LEU A 94 -0.17 -7.64 8.38
C LEU A 94 0.72 -6.54 8.95
N GLU A 95 2.02 -6.77 8.77
CA GLU A 95 3.06 -5.80 9.07
C GLU A 95 3.43 -5.00 7.83
N LEU A 96 3.45 -3.67 7.96
CA LEU A 96 3.96 -2.78 6.93
C LEU A 96 5.19 -2.04 7.45
N GLY A 97 6.30 -2.16 6.73
CA GLY A 97 7.46 -1.31 6.94
C GLY A 97 7.16 0.16 6.59
N PRO A 98 8.05 1.08 6.98
CA PRO A 98 7.90 2.50 6.69
C PRO A 98 7.64 2.77 5.22
N ARG A 99 6.63 3.60 4.94
CA ARG A 99 6.22 4.06 3.60
C ARG A 99 5.66 2.95 2.72
N GLN A 100 5.40 1.75 3.24
CA GLN A 100 4.81 0.67 2.47
C GLN A 100 3.31 0.82 2.35
N VAL A 101 2.80 0.44 1.18
CA VAL A 101 1.38 0.45 0.82
C VAL A 101 0.98 -0.93 0.35
N ILE A 102 -0.19 -1.38 0.77
CA ILE A 102 -0.81 -2.61 0.26
C ILE A 102 -2.30 -2.40 0.01
N LEU A 103 -2.81 -2.97 -1.08
CA LEU A 103 -4.23 -2.97 -1.47
C LEU A 103 -4.67 -4.41 -1.76
N PHE A 104 -5.77 -4.82 -1.16
CA PHE A 104 -6.40 -6.12 -1.34
C PHE A 104 -7.76 -5.99 -2.01
N HIS A 105 -8.11 -6.96 -2.83
CA HIS A 105 -9.43 -7.02 -3.46
C HIS A 105 -10.55 -7.09 -2.42
N ASN A 106 -11.58 -6.25 -2.58
CA ASN A 106 -12.73 -6.21 -1.69
C ASN A 106 -13.78 -7.25 -2.09
N GLY A 107 -13.74 -8.42 -1.44
CA GLY A 107 -14.75 -9.47 -1.63
C GLY A 107 -16.16 -9.12 -1.14
N PHE A 108 -16.36 -8.00 -0.44
CA PHE A 108 -17.68 -7.58 0.06
C PHE A 108 -18.43 -6.63 -0.86
N LYS A 109 -17.85 -6.30 -2.03
CA LYS A 109 -18.49 -5.47 -3.04
C LYS A 109 -19.50 -6.25 -3.89
N GLU A 110 -19.27 -7.55 -4.07
CA GLU A 110 -20.14 -8.40 -4.88
C GLU A 110 -21.55 -8.51 -4.27
N PRO A 111 -22.61 -8.42 -5.09
CA PRO A 111 -23.97 -8.62 -4.64
C PRO A 111 -24.17 -10.09 -4.24
N GLN A 112 -24.85 -10.29 -3.11
CA GLN A 112 -25.24 -11.61 -2.63
C GLN A 112 -26.64 -11.95 -3.13
N ALA A 113 -26.91 -13.24 -3.32
CA ALA A 113 -28.23 -13.71 -3.78
C ALA A 113 -29.39 -13.33 -2.83
N THR A 114 -29.06 -13.00 -1.57
CA THR A 114 -30.00 -12.59 -0.53
C THR A 114 -30.18 -11.08 -0.42
N ASP A 115 -29.38 -10.27 -1.14
CA ASP A 115 -29.45 -8.82 -1.04
C ASP A 115 -30.76 -8.32 -1.68
N THR A 116 -31.42 -7.39 -1.00
CA THR A 116 -32.44 -6.54 -1.62
C THR A 116 -31.80 -5.62 -2.67
N PRO A 117 -32.57 -5.05 -3.62
CA PRO A 117 -32.03 -4.11 -4.61
C PRO A 117 -31.28 -2.93 -3.98
N GLU A 118 -31.76 -2.42 -2.84
CA GLU A 118 -31.15 -1.31 -2.11
C GLU A 118 -29.80 -1.70 -1.48
N GLU A 119 -29.71 -2.91 -0.93
CA GLU A 119 -28.47 -3.45 -0.36
C GLU A 119 -27.42 -3.73 -1.43
N ALA A 120 -27.86 -4.28 -2.58
CA ALA A 120 -27.00 -4.49 -3.73
C ALA A 120 -26.43 -3.18 -4.26
N GLU A 121 -27.26 -2.12 -4.36
CA GLU A 121 -26.79 -0.79 -4.76
C GLU A 121 -25.80 -0.19 -3.74
N LYS A 122 -26.06 -0.36 -2.44
CA LYS A 122 -25.16 0.09 -1.37
C LYS A 122 -23.83 -0.65 -1.41
N ARG A 123 -23.82 -1.95 -1.70
CA ARG A 123 -22.58 -2.73 -1.88
C ARG A 123 -21.83 -2.32 -3.13
N ALA A 124 -22.50 -2.07 -4.24
CA ALA A 124 -21.87 -1.63 -5.49
C ALA A 124 -21.10 -0.31 -5.34
N LYS A 125 -21.50 0.55 -4.39
CA LYS A 125 -20.81 1.81 -4.05
C LYS A 125 -19.51 1.60 -3.27
N ARG A 126 -19.26 0.41 -2.71
CA ARG A 126 -18.02 0.08 -1.97
C ARG A 126 -16.79 0.16 -2.88
N PRO A 127 -15.59 0.40 -2.32
CA PRO A 127 -14.36 0.36 -3.09
C PRO A 127 -14.09 -1.05 -3.64
N ASP A 128 -13.37 -1.10 -4.75
CA ASP A 128 -12.91 -2.37 -5.35
C ASP A 128 -11.74 -2.97 -4.57
N PHE A 129 -10.97 -2.12 -3.89
CA PHE A 129 -9.85 -2.51 -3.06
C PHE A 129 -9.85 -1.78 -1.72
N TRP A 130 -9.57 -2.52 -0.66
CA TRP A 130 -9.23 -1.97 0.65
C TRP A 130 -7.72 -2.00 0.84
N GLY A 131 -7.17 -1.07 1.59
CA GLY A 131 -5.74 -1.09 1.84
C GLY A 131 -5.27 -0.41 3.10
N ARG A 132 -3.97 -0.50 3.29
CA ARG A 132 -3.23 0.09 4.39
C ARG A 132 -1.96 0.77 3.89
N LEU A 133 -1.59 1.85 4.56
CA LEU A 133 -0.33 2.55 4.41
C LEU A 133 0.30 2.73 5.79
N ASN A 134 1.60 2.44 5.89
CA ASN A 134 2.44 2.96 6.97
C ASN A 134 3.13 4.23 6.45
N PRO A 135 2.81 5.45 6.93
CA PRO A 135 3.46 6.67 6.45
C PRO A 135 4.97 6.74 6.75
N GLY A 136 5.44 6.02 7.78
CA GLY A 136 6.86 5.89 8.11
C GLY A 136 7.46 7.03 8.93
N ASP A 137 6.62 7.80 9.61
CA ASP A 137 6.98 8.99 10.41
C ASP A 137 6.37 8.97 11.83
N GLY A 138 5.97 7.78 12.29
CA GLY A 138 5.36 7.58 13.61
C GLY A 138 3.86 7.86 13.69
N THR A 139 3.22 8.28 12.60
CA THR A 139 1.74 8.37 12.57
C THR A 139 1.07 7.01 12.46
N PRO A 140 -0.20 6.88 12.92
CA PRO A 140 -0.96 5.65 12.79
C PRO A 140 -1.11 5.19 11.34
N GLY A 141 -1.32 3.88 11.17
CA GLY A 141 -1.61 3.28 9.88
C GLY A 141 -2.83 3.91 9.24
N VAL A 142 -2.72 4.21 7.95
CA VAL A 142 -3.76 4.89 7.18
C VAL A 142 -4.58 3.85 6.41
N ALA A 143 -5.90 3.92 6.52
CA ALA A 143 -6.83 3.11 5.74
C ALA A 143 -7.00 3.69 4.33
N LEU A 144 -7.09 2.81 3.33
CA LEU A 144 -7.25 3.15 1.93
C LEU A 144 -8.55 2.55 1.39
N SER A 145 -9.34 3.38 0.71
CA SER A 145 -10.54 2.96 -0.06
C SER A 145 -10.29 3.29 -1.52
N VAL A 146 -10.17 2.28 -2.38
CA VAL A 146 -9.77 2.47 -3.78
C VAL A 146 -10.77 1.83 -4.74
N TRP A 147 -11.20 2.60 -5.73
CA TRP A 147 -12.04 2.17 -6.84
C TRP A 147 -11.21 2.02 -8.11
N LEU A 148 -11.49 0.95 -8.84
CA LEU A 148 -10.99 0.76 -10.20
C LEU A 148 -11.91 1.50 -11.16
N ARG A 149 -11.32 2.42 -11.92
CA ARG A 149 -11.96 3.23 -12.94
C ARG A 149 -11.18 3.11 -14.23
N THR A 150 -11.69 3.76 -15.27
CA THR A 150 -10.96 4.01 -16.49
C THR A 150 -10.66 5.50 -16.63
N ASP A 151 -9.51 5.85 -17.19
CA ASP A 151 -9.18 7.22 -17.57
C ASP A 151 -9.91 7.61 -18.87
N ARG A 152 -9.69 8.85 -19.32
CA ARG A 152 -10.27 9.37 -20.58
C ARG A 152 -9.89 8.57 -21.84
N TYR A 153 -8.88 7.72 -21.76
CA TYR A 153 -8.36 6.88 -22.83
C TYR A 153 -8.65 5.39 -22.60
N GLN A 154 -9.57 5.06 -21.70
CA GLN A 154 -9.95 3.69 -21.33
C GLN A 154 -8.84 2.86 -20.68
N ASN A 155 -7.80 3.49 -20.13
CA ASN A 155 -6.78 2.77 -19.36
C ASN A 155 -7.22 2.60 -17.90
N PRO A 156 -6.80 1.52 -17.23
CA PRO A 156 -6.99 1.34 -15.80
C PRO A 156 -6.47 2.53 -14.98
N LEU A 157 -7.33 3.02 -14.09
CA LEU A 157 -7.05 4.10 -13.16
C LEU A 157 -7.55 3.72 -11.78
N LEU A 158 -6.67 3.73 -10.78
CA LEU A 158 -7.04 3.55 -9.39
C LEU A 158 -7.28 4.93 -8.77
N THR A 159 -8.49 5.16 -8.26
CA THR A 159 -8.87 6.41 -7.59
C THR A 159 -9.45 6.11 -6.23
N GLY A 160 -9.19 6.94 -5.22
CA GLY A 160 -9.64 6.64 -3.89
C GLY A 160 -9.43 7.75 -2.88
N SER A 161 -9.63 7.37 -1.62
CA SER A 161 -9.44 8.24 -0.46
C SER A 161 -8.65 7.52 0.62
N THR A 162 -7.97 8.32 1.43
CA THR A 162 -7.27 7.89 2.62
C THR A 162 -7.97 8.43 3.86
N SER A 163 -7.98 7.66 4.95
CA SER A 163 -8.55 8.06 6.24
C SER A 163 -7.81 7.38 7.38
N TYR A 164 -7.80 7.98 8.58
CA TYR A 164 -7.42 7.24 9.77
C TYR A 164 -8.53 6.24 10.13
N PRO A 165 -8.17 5.03 10.60
CA PRO A 165 -9.13 4.07 11.11
C PRO A 165 -9.97 4.70 12.22
N ILE A 166 -11.28 4.50 12.19
CA ILE A 166 -12.16 4.95 13.27
C ILE A 166 -12.13 3.87 14.36
N PRO A 167 -11.75 4.19 15.61
CA PRO A 167 -11.76 3.21 16.70
C PRO A 167 -13.13 2.52 16.83
N GLY A 168 -13.13 1.18 16.88
CA GLY A 168 -14.36 0.37 16.97
C GLY A 168 -15.09 0.12 15.65
N ARG A 169 -14.55 0.59 14.50
CA ARG A 169 -15.07 0.28 13.15
C ARG A 169 -14.02 -0.54 12.39
N THR A 170 -14.36 -1.79 12.09
CA THR A 170 -13.49 -2.65 11.26
C THR A 170 -13.72 -2.31 9.78
N ASP A 171 -12.67 -1.85 9.10
CA ASP A 171 -12.74 -1.49 7.69
C ASP A 171 -12.51 -2.73 6.81
N GLY A 172 -13.37 -3.77 6.93
CA GLY A 172 -13.42 -4.97 6.06
C GLY A 172 -12.15 -5.82 5.87
N LEU A 173 -10.99 -5.33 6.31
CA LEU A 173 -9.67 -5.94 6.20
C LEU A 173 -9.43 -6.93 7.34
N ASP A 174 -9.95 -6.65 8.53
CA ASP A 174 -9.86 -7.56 9.68
C ASP A 174 -10.64 -8.87 9.43
N GLU A 175 -11.60 -8.86 8.49
CA GLU A 175 -12.36 -10.04 8.06
C GLU A 175 -11.78 -10.70 6.78
N GLN A 176 -10.85 -10.05 6.07
CA GLN A 176 -10.35 -10.50 4.76
C GLN A 176 -8.84 -10.72 4.66
N ALA A 177 -8.08 -10.40 5.72
CA ALA A 177 -6.64 -10.64 5.76
C ALA A 177 -6.36 -12.12 5.38
N PRO A 178 -5.60 -12.38 4.30
CA PRO A 178 -5.19 -13.73 4.00
C PRO A 178 -4.25 -14.22 5.10
N ASP A 179 -4.44 -15.45 5.56
CA ASP A 179 -3.38 -16.25 6.20
C ASP A 179 -2.20 -16.33 5.19
N GLN A 180 -1.29 -15.37 5.24
CA GLN A 180 -0.02 -15.47 4.54
C GLN A 180 0.97 -16.06 5.52
N ALA A 181 1.12 -17.37 5.40
CA ALA A 181 2.26 -18.12 5.89
C ALA A 181 3.55 -17.36 5.57
N SER A 182 4.31 -17.10 6.63
CA SER A 182 5.72 -16.76 6.69
C SER A 182 6.40 -16.52 5.34
N ALA A 183 6.55 -15.24 4.97
CA ALA A 183 7.61 -14.84 4.05
C ALA A 183 8.95 -15.11 4.76
N GLU A 184 9.46 -16.32 4.54
CA GLU A 184 10.75 -16.82 5.00
C GLU A 184 11.86 -15.82 4.67
N THR A 185 12.31 -15.08 5.68
CA THR A 185 13.53 -14.27 5.63
C THR A 185 14.75 -15.21 5.78
N GLY A 186 14.95 -16.08 4.80
CA GLY A 186 16.11 -16.97 4.69
C GLY A 186 17.27 -16.33 3.93
N ARG A 187 17.85 -15.24 4.43
CA ARG A 187 19.16 -14.72 3.96
C ARG A 187 20.15 -14.62 5.11
N LYS A 188 20.95 -15.67 5.32
CA LYS A 188 22.34 -15.70 5.83
C LYS A 188 22.76 -17.18 5.93
N GLY A 189 23.91 -17.65 5.44
CA GLY A 189 25.07 -16.97 4.90
C GLY A 189 25.99 -17.95 4.19
N ARG A 190 26.60 -17.42 3.14
CA ARG A 190 27.78 -17.90 2.42
C ARG A 190 28.91 -18.15 3.43
N ARG A 191 29.43 -19.38 3.53
CA ARG A 191 30.78 -19.64 4.03
C ARG A 191 31.59 -20.33 2.93
N ARG A 192 32.52 -19.55 2.36
CA ARG A 192 33.69 -19.99 1.61
C ARG A 192 34.85 -20.13 2.62
N SER A 193 35.50 -21.28 2.61
CA SER A 193 36.90 -21.55 3.01
C SER A 193 37.11 -23.02 2.61
N GLY A 194 37.90 -23.40 1.60
CA GLY A 194 39.35 -23.20 1.50
C GLY A 194 40.01 -24.10 2.55
N ASP A 195 40.21 -25.39 2.26
CA ASP A 195 41.46 -25.99 1.76
C ASP A 195 42.65 -25.83 2.73
N GLU A 196 43.11 -26.94 3.32
CA GLU A 196 44.52 -27.38 3.47
C GLU A 196 44.75 -28.40 4.62
N GLY A 197 45.56 -29.44 4.34
CA GLY A 197 46.47 -30.14 5.28
C GLY A 197 45.85 -31.16 6.26
N ARG A 198 45.94 -32.48 6.08
CA ARG A 198 47.09 -33.41 6.21
C ARG A 198 47.58 -33.66 7.66
N ASP A 199 47.73 -34.96 7.94
CA ASP A 199 48.63 -35.65 8.89
C ASP A 199 48.12 -36.19 10.25
N GLU A 200 48.51 -37.47 10.44
CA GLU A 200 48.68 -38.26 11.68
C GLU A 200 47.41 -38.66 12.47
N ARG A 201 47.13 -39.93 12.80
CA ARG A 201 47.92 -41.16 13.02
C ARG A 201 47.04 -42.40 12.93
#